data_AF-A0A7J8BMC5-F1
#
_entry.id   AF-A0A7J8BMC5-F1
#
_cell.length_a   1.000
_cell.length_b   1.000
_cell.length_c   1.000
_cell.angle_alpha   90.00
_cell.angle_beta   90.00
_cell.angle_gamma   90.00
#
_symmetry.space_group_name_H-M   'P 1'
#
loop_
_entity.id
_entity.type
_entity.pdbx_description
1 polymer ?
#
loop_
_entity_poly.entity_id
_entity_poly.type
_entity_poly.pdbx_seq_one_letter_code
_entity_poly.pdbx_strand_id
1 'polypeptide(L)'
;MFAGLFFLFFVKFGIGRQLLIKFPWLFSFGYFSKQGPTQKQMDATSFTMTFFGQGYSQGFDPDNNKPNIRICTQVKGPEAGYVATPIAMVQAALTLLNDASDLPKAGGVFTPGAAFSRTKLIDRLNKRGIEFSVISSSEV
;
A
#
# COMPACT_ATOMS: atom_id res chain seq x y z
N MET A 1 -24.55 -15.67 9.02
CA MET A 1 -24.53 -15.53 10.49
C MET A 1 -23.79 -16.67 11.18
N PHE A 2 -24.11 -17.95 10.90
CA PHE A 2 -23.47 -19.11 11.55
C PHE A 2 -21.96 -19.26 11.32
N ALA A 3 -21.45 -19.08 10.09
CA ALA A 3 -20.01 -19.16 9.81
C ALA A 3 -19.19 -18.11 10.59
N GLY A 4 -19.75 -16.92 10.77
CA GLY A 4 -19.12 -15.85 11.58
C GLY A 4 -19.05 -16.21 13.06
N LEU A 5 -20.11 -16.78 13.63
CA LEU A 5 -20.11 -17.25 15.02
C LEU A 5 -19.12 -18.40 15.24
N PHE A 6 -19.05 -19.36 14.30
CA PHE A 6 -18.05 -20.43 14.32
C PHE A 6 -16.63 -19.88 14.26
N PHE A 7 -16.36 -18.96 13.34
CA PHE A 7 -15.06 -18.30 13.25
C PHE A 7 -14.68 -17.60 14.57
N LEU A 8 -15.58 -16.79 15.13
CA LEU A 8 -15.37 -16.09 16.39
C LEU A 8 -15.08 -17.04 17.56
N PHE A 9 -15.74 -18.21 17.59
CA PHE A 9 -15.49 -19.24 18.59
C PHE A 9 -14.08 -19.84 18.42
N PHE A 10 -13.72 -20.29 17.22
CA PHE A 10 -12.43 -20.94 16.95
C PHE A 10 -11.24 -20.01 17.17
N VAL A 11 -11.38 -18.70 16.90
CA VAL A 11 -10.30 -17.74 17.09
C VAL A 11 -9.93 -17.56 18.58
N LYS A 12 -10.86 -17.78 19.51
CA LYS A 12 -10.58 -17.63 20.96
C LYS A 12 -9.63 -18.71 21.50
N PHE A 13 -9.69 -19.93 20.96
CA PHE A 13 -8.91 -21.06 21.46
C PHE A 13 -7.64 -21.30 20.61
N GLY A 14 -6.53 -21.65 21.26
CA GLY A 14 -5.26 -21.90 20.57
C GLY A 14 -5.34 -23.00 19.50
N ILE A 15 -5.98 -24.12 19.83
CA ILE A 15 -6.23 -25.24 18.90
C ILE A 15 -7.12 -24.77 17.74
N GLY A 16 -8.16 -23.99 18.03
CA GLY A 16 -9.06 -23.47 17.01
C GLY A 16 -8.35 -22.57 16.01
N ARG A 17 -7.51 -21.64 16.48
CA ARG A 17 -6.65 -20.82 15.61
C ARG A 17 -5.71 -21.66 14.75
N GLN A 18 -5.06 -22.66 15.33
CA GLN A 18 -4.19 -23.57 14.56
C GLN A 18 -4.97 -24.28 13.45
N LEU A 19 -6.21 -24.70 13.72
CA LEU A 19 -7.05 -25.37 12.74
C LEU A 19 -7.46 -24.44 11.59
N LEU A 20 -7.88 -23.20 11.91
CA LEU A 20 -8.21 -22.16 10.94
C LEU A 20 -7.03 -21.85 10.01
N ILE A 21 -5.81 -21.73 10.57
CA ILE A 21 -4.58 -21.45 9.81
C ILE A 21 -4.13 -22.67 8.99
N LYS A 22 -4.31 -23.89 9.52
CA LYS A 22 -3.85 -25.11 8.85
C LYS A 22 -4.72 -25.47 7.65
N PHE A 23 -6.04 -25.23 7.75
CA PHE A 23 -7.04 -25.61 6.74
C PHE A 23 -7.88 -24.41 6.26
N PRO A 24 -7.27 -23.34 5.73
CA PRO A 24 -8.00 -22.14 5.32
C PRO A 24 -9.04 -22.47 4.24
N TRP A 25 -8.76 -23.43 3.36
CA TRP A 25 -9.70 -23.88 2.32
C TRP A 25 -11.01 -24.43 2.89
N LEU A 26 -10.93 -25.23 3.96
CA LEU A 26 -12.12 -25.78 4.62
C LEU A 26 -12.92 -24.67 5.31
N PHE A 27 -12.25 -23.83 6.09
CA PHE A 27 -12.92 -22.80 6.90
C PHE A 27 -13.34 -21.56 6.13
N SER A 28 -12.85 -21.41 4.90
CA SER A 28 -13.30 -20.39 3.95
C SER A 28 -14.26 -20.92 2.90
N PHE A 29 -14.70 -22.18 2.98
CA PHE A 29 -15.56 -22.81 1.96
C PHE A 29 -14.98 -22.69 0.54
N GLY A 30 -13.67 -22.89 0.41
CA GLY A 30 -12.95 -22.87 -0.86
C GLY A 30 -12.47 -21.50 -1.35
N TYR A 31 -12.80 -20.41 -0.66
CA TYR A 31 -12.41 -19.06 -1.08
C TYR A 31 -10.93 -18.75 -0.88
N PHE A 32 -10.31 -19.27 0.18
CA PHE A 32 -8.90 -19.07 0.49
C PHE A 32 -8.15 -20.40 0.49
N SER A 33 -6.98 -20.43 -0.13
CA SER A 33 -6.10 -21.59 -0.13
C SER A 33 -4.67 -21.17 0.22
N LYS A 34 -3.82 -22.16 0.52
CA LYS A 34 -2.38 -21.93 0.70
C LYS A 34 -1.62 -21.83 -0.63
N GLN A 35 -2.26 -22.14 -1.75
CA GLN A 35 -1.61 -22.22 -3.06
C GLN A 35 -1.48 -20.85 -3.75
N GLY A 36 -2.03 -19.79 -3.16
CA GLY A 36 -2.01 -18.45 -3.76
C GLY A 36 -2.81 -18.37 -5.07
N PRO A 37 -2.79 -17.21 -5.74
CA PRO A 37 -3.40 -17.05 -7.05
C PRO A 37 -2.56 -17.76 -8.12
N THR A 38 -3.23 -18.21 -9.19
CA THR A 38 -2.57 -18.71 -10.39
C THR A 38 -1.90 -17.58 -11.18
N GLN A 39 -0.93 -17.90 -12.04
CA GLN A 39 -0.30 -16.91 -12.91
C GLN A 39 -1.32 -16.14 -13.76
N LYS A 40 -2.29 -16.84 -14.35
CA LYS A 40 -3.36 -16.21 -15.14
C LYS A 40 -4.20 -15.22 -14.33
N GLN A 41 -4.47 -15.51 -13.05
CA GLN A 41 -5.18 -14.58 -12.17
C GLN A 41 -4.34 -13.35 -11.85
N MET A 42 -3.04 -13.52 -11.63
CA MET A 42 -2.12 -12.39 -11.42
C MET A 42 -2.00 -11.53 -12.68
N ASP A 43 -1.81 -12.13 -13.85
CA ASP A 43 -1.67 -11.43 -15.13
C ASP A 43 -2.95 -10.66 -15.52
N ALA A 44 -4.13 -11.17 -15.11
CA ALA A 44 -5.42 -10.55 -15.39
C ALA A 44 -5.83 -9.49 -14.34
N THR A 45 -5.02 -9.25 -13.30
CA THR A 45 -5.36 -8.34 -12.21
C THR A 45 -4.40 -7.14 -12.19
N SER A 46 -4.96 -5.97 -11.91
CA SER A 46 -4.23 -4.71 -11.71
C SER A 46 -4.86 -3.93 -10.58
N PHE A 47 -4.15 -2.98 -9.98
CA PHE A 47 -4.74 -2.05 -9.04
C PHE A 47 -4.74 -0.61 -9.57
N THR A 48 -5.67 0.18 -9.05
CA THR A 48 -5.66 1.64 -9.17
C THR A 48 -6.09 2.20 -7.83
N MET A 49 -5.26 3.07 -7.25
CA MET A 49 -5.56 3.81 -6.04
C MET A 49 -5.63 5.29 -6.37
N THR A 50 -6.74 5.93 -6.03
CA THR A 50 -6.91 7.38 -6.20
C THR A 50 -6.89 8.04 -4.82
N PHE A 51 -6.03 9.02 -4.64
CA PHE A 51 -5.84 9.76 -3.40
C PHE A 51 -6.35 11.18 -3.58
N PHE A 52 -7.17 11.64 -2.64
CA PHE A 52 -7.67 13.00 -2.59
C PHE A 52 -7.04 13.69 -1.38
N GLY A 53 -6.28 14.74 -1.65
CA GLY A 53 -5.65 15.57 -0.63
C GLY A 53 -6.29 16.95 -0.58
N GLN A 54 -6.42 17.50 0.62
CA GLN A 54 -6.77 18.89 0.85
C GLN A 54 -5.74 19.52 1.77
N GLY A 55 -5.29 20.73 1.46
CA GLY A 55 -4.24 21.41 2.21
C GLY A 55 -4.30 22.93 2.08
N TYR A 56 -3.26 23.59 2.59
CA TYR A 56 -3.14 25.04 2.60
C TYR A 56 -2.01 25.49 1.67
N SER A 57 -2.22 26.57 0.94
CA SER A 57 -1.15 27.23 0.18
C SER A 57 -0.06 27.76 1.11
N GLN A 58 1.15 27.88 0.57
CA GLN A 58 2.27 28.38 1.34
C GLN A 58 1.98 29.80 1.87
N GLY A 59 2.20 30.02 3.17
CA GLY A 59 1.93 31.30 3.84
C GLY A 59 0.47 31.54 4.23
N PHE A 60 -0.41 30.56 4.01
CA PHE A 60 -1.80 30.65 4.42
C PHE A 60 -1.99 30.02 5.80
N ASP A 61 -2.61 30.78 6.71
CA ASP A 61 -2.76 30.42 8.12
C ASP A 61 -3.78 29.28 8.31
N PRO A 62 -3.36 28.10 8.80
CA PRO A 62 -4.26 26.97 9.03
C PRO A 62 -5.13 27.10 10.28
N ASP A 63 -4.81 28.02 11.22
CA ASP A 63 -5.54 28.14 12.48
C ASP A 63 -6.90 28.83 12.29
N ASN A 64 -6.96 29.80 11.37
CA ASN A 64 -8.15 30.64 11.16
C ASN A 64 -8.88 30.38 9.84
N ASN A 65 -8.31 29.59 8.93
CA ASN A 65 -8.86 29.43 7.58
C ASN A 65 -9.09 27.97 7.22
N LYS A 66 -9.90 27.73 6.18
CA LYS A 66 -10.12 26.40 5.62
C LYS A 66 -9.03 26.06 4.58
N PRO A 67 -8.72 24.77 4.37
CA PRO A 67 -7.81 24.36 3.31
C PRO A 67 -8.24 24.87 1.92
N ASN A 68 -7.37 25.65 1.28
CA ASN A 68 -7.59 26.29 -0.01
C ASN A 68 -6.87 25.58 -1.17
N ILE A 69 -6.30 24.39 -0.94
CA ILE A 69 -5.71 23.56 -2.00
C ILE A 69 -6.41 22.21 -2.03
N ARG A 70 -6.69 21.73 -3.23
CA ARG A 70 -7.09 20.34 -3.50
C ARG A 70 -6.11 19.70 -4.48
N ILE A 71 -5.78 18.44 -4.22
CA ILE A 71 -4.98 17.62 -5.12
C ILE A 71 -5.62 16.24 -5.26
N CYS A 72 -5.64 15.73 -6.49
CA CYS A 72 -6.02 14.36 -6.79
C CYS A 72 -4.81 13.68 -7.41
N THR A 73 -4.33 12.60 -6.80
CA THR A 73 -3.24 11.78 -7.33
C THR A 73 -3.72 10.35 -7.53
N GLN A 74 -3.03 9.63 -8.40
CA GLN A 74 -3.37 8.25 -8.70
C GLN A 74 -2.12 7.40 -8.80
N VAL A 75 -2.20 6.19 -8.25
CA VAL A 75 -1.19 5.14 -8.36
C VAL A 75 -1.81 3.94 -9.05
N LYS A 76 -1.19 3.50 -10.14
CA LYS A 76 -1.58 2.32 -10.92
C LYS A 76 -0.48 1.29 -10.89
N GLY A 77 -0.84 0.02 -10.99
CA GLY A 77 0.16 -1.03 -11.13
C GLY A 77 -0.44 -2.40 -11.43
N PRO A 78 0.42 -3.42 -11.56
CA PRO A 78 0.01 -4.80 -11.81
C PRO A 78 -0.68 -5.38 -10.56
N GLU A 79 -0.88 -6.68 -10.49
CA GLU A 79 -1.46 -7.32 -9.31
C GLU A 79 -0.75 -6.88 -8.01
N ALA A 80 -1.54 -6.50 -7.01
CA ALA A 80 -1.05 -5.74 -5.85
C ALA A 80 -0.19 -6.57 -4.88
N GLY A 81 -0.55 -7.83 -4.65
CA GLY A 81 0.02 -8.66 -3.59
C GLY A 81 1.34 -9.34 -3.95
N TYR A 82 1.40 -10.00 -5.10
CA TYR A 82 2.49 -10.87 -5.53
C TYR A 82 3.39 -10.24 -6.59
N VAL A 83 2.91 -9.24 -7.34
CA VAL A 83 3.73 -8.53 -8.34
C VAL A 83 4.19 -7.17 -7.83
N ALA A 84 3.25 -6.28 -7.51
CA ALA A 84 3.58 -4.90 -7.13
C ALA A 84 4.31 -4.79 -5.78
N THR A 85 3.90 -5.58 -4.77
CA THR A 85 4.53 -5.50 -3.44
C THR A 85 6.02 -5.89 -3.46
N PRO A 86 6.45 -7.01 -4.08
CA PRO A 86 7.87 -7.31 -4.24
C PRO A 86 8.65 -6.25 -5.04
N ILE A 87 8.05 -5.68 -6.10
CA ILE A 87 8.66 -4.56 -6.84
C ILE A 87 8.92 -3.39 -5.91
N ALA A 88 7.91 -2.97 -5.13
CA ALA A 88 8.03 -1.87 -4.19
C ALA A 88 9.09 -2.13 -3.11
N MET A 89 9.14 -3.33 -2.54
CA MET A 89 10.16 -3.72 -1.56
C MET A 89 11.57 -3.65 -2.14
N VAL A 90 11.79 -4.21 -3.33
CA VAL A 90 13.11 -4.20 -3.98
C VAL A 90 13.53 -2.78 -4.35
N GLN A 91 12.62 -1.96 -4.89
CA GLN A 91 12.96 -0.58 -5.23
C GLN A 91 13.24 0.26 -3.98
N ALA A 92 12.49 0.08 -2.89
CA ALA A 92 12.77 0.73 -1.62
C ALA A 92 14.15 0.36 -1.08
N ALA A 93 14.53 -0.92 -1.10
CA ALA A 93 15.85 -1.38 -0.69
C ALA A 93 16.97 -0.76 -1.56
N LEU A 94 16.77 -0.71 -2.88
CA LEU A 94 17.73 -0.07 -3.78
C LEU A 94 17.83 1.45 -3.56
N THR A 95 16.72 2.11 -3.22
CA THR A 95 16.72 3.53 -2.85
C THR A 95 17.52 3.74 -1.56
N LEU A 96 17.34 2.89 -0.54
CA LEU A 96 18.12 2.98 0.69
C LEU A 96 19.64 2.90 0.43
N LEU A 97 20.05 2.05 -0.51
CA LEU A 97 21.47 1.87 -0.85
C LEU A 97 22.05 2.99 -1.71
N ASN A 98 21.28 3.49 -2.69
CA ASN A 98 21.81 4.39 -3.72
C ASN A 98 21.52 5.88 -3.47
N ASP A 99 20.51 6.20 -2.67
CA ASP A 99 20.05 7.58 -2.44
C ASP A 99 20.30 8.00 -0.98
N ALA A 100 21.35 7.44 -0.33
CA ALA A 100 21.64 7.67 1.09
C ALA A 100 21.86 9.15 1.46
N SER A 101 22.29 9.99 0.50
CA SER A 101 22.40 11.44 0.69
C SER A 101 21.04 12.10 0.94
N ASP A 102 19.95 11.51 0.45
CA ASP A 102 18.61 12.10 0.42
C ASP A 102 17.70 11.52 1.51
N LEU A 103 18.17 10.50 2.23
CA LEU A 103 17.50 9.90 3.39
C LEU A 103 17.61 10.77 4.66
N PRO A 104 16.71 10.58 5.64
CA PRO A 104 16.84 11.17 6.96
C PRO A 104 18.22 10.93 7.59
N LYS A 105 18.85 12.01 8.09
CA LYS A 105 20.20 11.96 8.69
C LYS A 105 20.20 11.39 10.10
N ALA A 106 19.09 11.57 10.82
CA ALA A 106 18.90 10.96 12.11
C ALA A 106 18.37 9.53 11.93
N GLY A 107 18.90 8.59 12.72
CA GLY A 107 18.34 7.25 12.82
C GLY A 107 16.94 7.27 13.45
N GLY A 108 16.15 6.22 13.21
CA GLY A 108 14.80 6.10 13.76
C GLY A 108 13.90 5.18 12.94
N VAL A 109 12.62 5.20 13.30
CA VAL A 109 11.57 4.49 12.56
C VAL A 109 10.78 5.49 11.74
N PHE A 110 10.82 5.33 10.42
CA PHE A 110 10.18 6.25 9.48
C PHE A 110 9.10 5.55 8.69
N THR A 111 8.02 6.27 8.41
CA THR A 111 7.09 5.86 7.36
C THR A 111 7.76 6.03 5.99
N PRO A 112 7.32 5.28 4.95
CA PRO A 112 7.88 5.44 3.61
C PRO A 112 7.80 6.89 3.09
N GLY A 113 6.71 7.61 3.35
CA GLY A 113 6.56 9.01 2.95
C GLY A 113 7.60 9.92 3.61
N ALA A 114 7.87 9.74 4.91
CA ALA A 114 8.89 10.50 5.61
C ALA A 114 10.32 10.14 5.15
N ALA A 115 10.59 8.84 4.94
CA ALA A 115 11.91 8.35 4.56
C ALA A 115 12.29 8.68 3.12
N PHE A 116 11.34 8.55 2.18
CA PHE A 116 11.62 8.55 0.75
C PHE A 116 11.16 9.80 0.00
N SER A 117 10.52 10.76 0.67
CA SER A 117 9.96 11.99 0.05
C SER A 117 10.95 12.76 -0.84
N ARG A 118 12.24 12.70 -0.53
CA ARG A 118 13.32 13.39 -1.26
C ARG A 118 14.19 12.48 -2.12
N THR A 119 13.80 11.21 -2.27
CA THR A 119 14.58 10.19 -2.99
C THR A 119 14.02 9.92 -4.38
N LYS A 120 14.69 9.07 -5.17
CA LYS A 120 14.25 8.65 -6.51
C LYS A 120 13.30 7.45 -6.48
N LEU A 121 12.73 7.08 -5.32
CA LEU A 121 11.89 5.88 -5.20
C LEU A 121 10.72 5.90 -6.20
N ILE A 122 10.01 7.03 -6.34
CA ILE A 122 8.89 7.15 -7.28
C ILE A 122 9.36 6.91 -8.73
N ASP A 123 10.49 7.48 -9.14
CA ASP A 123 11.04 7.27 -10.49
C ASP A 123 11.39 5.79 -10.74
N ARG A 124 11.93 5.12 -9.72
CA ARG A 124 12.26 3.69 -9.80
C ARG A 124 11.01 2.84 -9.91
N LEU A 125 9.96 3.18 -9.17
CA LEU A 125 8.67 2.50 -9.20
C LEU A 125 7.97 2.66 -10.55
N ASN A 126 7.95 3.89 -11.09
CA ASN A 126 7.41 4.18 -12.42
C ASN A 126 8.08 3.32 -13.50
N LYS A 127 9.42 3.22 -13.48
CA LYS A 127 10.20 2.37 -14.42
C LYS A 127 9.93 0.87 -14.28
N ARG A 128 9.24 0.44 -13.23
CA ARG A 128 8.89 -0.96 -12.94
C ARG A 128 7.39 -1.21 -12.97
N GLY A 129 6.62 -0.29 -13.57
CA GLY A 129 5.19 -0.46 -13.80
C GLY A 129 4.30 -0.15 -12.60
N ILE A 130 4.83 0.56 -11.58
CA ILE A 130 4.01 1.17 -10.52
C ILE A 130 3.99 2.68 -10.77
N GLU A 131 2.94 3.14 -11.45
CA GLU A 131 2.85 4.46 -12.04
C GLU A 131 2.18 5.47 -11.10
N PHE A 132 2.89 6.53 -10.75
CA PHE A 132 2.41 7.66 -9.96
C PHE A 132 2.06 8.83 -10.88
N SER A 133 0.89 9.43 -10.68
CA SER A 133 0.42 10.57 -11.47
C SER A 133 -0.34 11.58 -10.62
N VAL A 134 -0.24 12.86 -10.98
CA VAL A 134 -1.11 13.93 -10.48
C VAL A 134 -2.22 14.09 -11.50
N ILE A 135 -3.46 13.83 -11.08
CA ILE A 135 -4.66 13.91 -11.93
C ILE A 135 -5.18 15.34 -11.96
N SER A 136 -5.21 16.01 -10.81
CA SER A 136 -5.55 17.42 -10.72
C SER A 136 -4.88 18.08 -9.51
N SER A 137 -4.62 19.37 -9.62
CA SER A 137 -4.21 20.22 -8.51
C SER A 137 -4.79 21.61 -8.74
N SER A 138 -5.51 22.13 -7.75
CA SER A 138 -6.21 23.40 -7.86
C SER A 138 -6.24 24.13 -6.53
N GLU A 139 -6.06 25.44 -6.57
CA GLU A 139 -6.40 26.34 -5.46
C GLU A 139 -7.92 26.64 -5.51
N VAL A 140 -8.55 26.72 -4.33
CA VAL A 140 -10.01 26.88 -4.12
C VAL A 140 -10.28 28.14 -3.33
#